data_AF-A0A7C2UI46-F1
#
_entry.id   AF-A0A7C2UI46-F1
#
_cell.length_a   1.000
_cell.length_b   1.000
_cell.length_c   1.000
_cell.angle_alpha   90.00
_cell.angle_beta   90.00
_cell.angle_gamma   90.00
#
_symmetry.space_group_name_H-M   'P 1'
#
loop_
_entity.id
_entity.type
_entity.pdbx_description
1 polymer ?
#
loop_
_entity_poly.entity_id
_entity_poly.type
_entity_poly.pdbx_seq_one_letter_code
_entity_poly.pdbx_strand_id
1 'polypeptide(L)' 'MSIRNLDKIFNPHRVAVIGASSNPGTVGYSVLRSMINASFTGVVYPVNPKRESIQGIQSYRALTNTRSLCWLLAH' A
#
# COMPACT_ATOMS: atom_id res chain seq x y z
N MET A 1 25.31 9.72 -13.24
CA MET A 1 24.00 9.50 -12.58
C MET A 1 24.02 8.11 -11.96
N SER A 2 23.93 8.01 -10.63
CA SER A 2 24.17 6.75 -9.90
C SER A 2 22.85 6.07 -9.53
N ILE A 3 22.73 4.79 -9.87
CA ILE A 3 21.53 3.92 -9.85
C ILE A 3 21.17 3.47 -8.40
N ARG A 4 21.43 4.31 -7.39
CA ARG A 4 21.40 3.93 -5.96
C ARG A 4 20.02 3.74 -5.31
N ASN A 5 18.91 3.78 -6.06
CA ASN A 5 17.55 3.73 -5.48
C ASN A 5 16.68 2.55 -5.94
N LEU A 6 17.20 1.62 -6.75
CA LEU A 6 16.39 0.47 -7.19
C LEU A 6 16.08 -0.53 -6.06
N ASP A 7 16.94 -0.62 -5.05
CA ASP A 7 16.74 -1.52 -3.90
C ASP A 7 15.40 -1.26 -3.17
N LYS A 8 15.03 0.02 -3.01
CA LYS A 8 13.76 0.43 -2.38
C LYS A 8 12.52 0.08 -3.19
N ILE A 9 12.68 -0.12 -4.50
CA ILE A 9 11.61 -0.49 -5.42
C ILE A 9 11.38 -2.01 -5.38
N PHE A 10 12.47 -2.77 -5.31
CA PHE A 10 12.42 -4.23 -5.30
C PHE A 10 12.07 -4.81 -3.92
N ASN A 11 12.45 -4.16 -2.82
CA ASN A 11 12.11 -4.57 -1.46
C ASN A 11 11.63 -3.38 -0.60
N PRO A 12 10.44 -2.83 -0.88
CA PRO A 12 9.88 -1.80 -0.02
C PRO A 12 9.55 -2.40 1.36
N HIS A 13 10.11 -1.86 2.44
CA HIS A 13 9.73 -2.27 3.79
C HIS A 13 8.32 -1.80 4.18
N ARG A 14 7.81 -0.76 3.51
CA ARG A 14 6.49 -0.17 3.77
C ARG A 14 5.85 0.23 2.45
N VAL A 15 4.60 -0.15 2.23
CA VAL A 15 3.85 0.19 1.00
C VAL A 15 2.51 0.81 1.39
N ALA A 16 2.15 1.94 0.77
CA ALA A 16 0.83 2.55 0.94
C ALA A 16 -0.03 2.23 -0.27
N VAL A 17 -1.21 1.64 -0.04
CA VAL A 17 -2.14 1.28 -1.11
C VAL A 17 -3.25 2.32 -1.17
N ILE A 18 -3.15 3.25 -2.12
CA ILE A 18 -4.14 4.31 -2.31
C ILE A 18 -5.35 3.73 -3.04
N GLY A 19 -6.55 3.98 -2.53
CA GLY A 19 -7.77 3.41 -3.10
C GLY A 19 -7.98 1.94 -2.71
N ALA A 20 -7.32 1.49 -1.63
CA ALA A 20 -7.63 0.22 -1.01
C ALA A 20 -9.14 0.13 -0.74
N SER A 21 -9.73 -1.02 -1.00
CA SER A 21 -11.15 -1.28 -0.74
C SER A 21 -11.34 -2.73 -0.34
N SER A 22 -12.32 -2.98 0.51
CA SER A 22 -12.71 -4.33 0.92
C SER A 22 -13.70 -4.98 -0.07
N ASN A 23 -14.14 -4.24 -1.09
CA ASN A 23 -15.10 -4.76 -2.06
C ASN A 23 -14.38 -5.65 -3.08
N PRO A 24 -14.75 -6.94 -3.19
CA PRO A 24 -14.21 -7.81 -4.24
C PRO A 24 -14.53 -7.24 -5.61
N GLY A 25 -13.55 -7.24 -6.52
CA GLY A 25 -13.65 -6.67 -7.87
C GLY A 25 -13.09 -5.25 -8.04
N THR A 26 -12.68 -4.59 -6.95
CA THR A 26 -11.97 -3.30 -7.05
C THR A 26 -10.46 -3.50 -7.21
N VAL A 27 -9.79 -2.58 -7.90
CA VAL A 27 -8.32 -2.61 -8.06
C VAL A 27 -7.62 -2.63 -6.70
N GLY A 28 -8.07 -1.80 -5.74
CA GLY A 28 -7.51 -1.76 -4.39
C GLY A 28 -7.67 -3.08 -3.62
N TYR A 29 -8.76 -3.82 -3.83
CA TYR A 29 -8.94 -5.15 -3.27
C TYR A 29 -7.94 -6.15 -3.86
N SER A 30 -7.80 -6.16 -5.18
CA SER A 30 -6.88 -7.05 -5.88
C SER A 30 -5.43 -6.78 -5.48
N VAL A 31 -5.03 -5.51 -5.35
CA VAL A 31 -3.67 -5.14 -4.90
C VAL A 31 -3.41 -5.62 -3.47
N LEU A 32 -4.32 -5.35 -2.54
CA LEU A 32 -4.15 -5.78 -1.14
C LEU A 32 -4.11 -7.31 -1.04
N ARG A 33 -5.02 -7.99 -1.76
CA ARG A 33 -5.10 -9.45 -1.80
C ARG A 33 -3.84 -10.06 -2.41
N SER A 34 -3.28 -9.46 -3.46
CA SER A 34 -2.03 -9.89 -4.07
C SER A 34 -0.85 -9.72 -3.11
N MET A 35 -0.76 -8.62 -2.36
CA MET A 35 0.30 -8.45 -1.35
C MET A 35 0.20 -9.48 -0.22
N ILE A 36 -1.02 -9.75 0.26
CA ILE A 36 -1.25 -10.78 1.28
C ILE A 36 -0.89 -12.17 0.73
N ASN A 37 -1.35 -12.53 -0.48
CA ASN A 37 -1.04 -13.80 -1.12
C ASN A 37 0.46 -13.96 -1.47
N ALA A 38 1.13 -12.87 -1.83
CA ALA A 38 2.57 -12.84 -2.08
C ALA A 38 3.39 -12.93 -0.78
N SER A 39 2.74 -13.09 0.39
CA SER A 39 3.35 -13.12 1.71
C SER A 39 4.27 -11.93 1.95
N PHE A 40 3.84 -10.74 1.53
CA PHE A 40 4.61 -9.52 1.69
C PHE A 40 4.98 -9.30 3.16
N THR A 41 6.27 -9.34 3.47
CA THR A 41 6.83 -9.22 4.83
C THR A 41 6.96 -7.77 5.30
N GLY A 42 6.73 -6.80 4.41
CA GLY A 42 6.70 -5.38 4.76
C GLY A 42 5.35 -4.93 5.35
N VAL A 43 5.29 -3.67 5.78
CA VAL A 43 4.08 -3.09 6.36
C VAL A 43 3.21 -2.47 5.26
N VAL A 44 1.95 -2.91 5.15
CA VAL A 44 0.99 -2.36 4.19
C VAL A 44 0.07 -1.36 4.87
N TYR A 45 -0.03 -0.16 4.29
CA TYR A 45 -0.88 0.94 4.76
C TYR A 45 -2.00 1.19 3.74
N PRO A 46 -3.19 0.60 3.92
CA PRO A 46 -4.32 0.90 3.05
C PRO A 46 -4.79 2.34 3.27
N VAL A 47 -4.97 3.11 2.20
CA VAL A 47 -5.48 4.49 2.26
C VAL A 47 -6.83 4.55 1.58
N ASN A 48 -7.86 4.84 2.38
CA ASN A 48 -9.22 5.02 1.91
C ASN A 48 -9.95 6.05 2.80
N PRO A 49 -10.43 7.18 2.24
CA PRO A 49 -11.13 8.19 3.01
C PRO A 49 -12.48 7.70 3.56
N LYS A 50 -13.06 6.65 2.94
CA LYS A 50 -14.41 6.16 3.24
C LYS A 50 -14.46 5.06 4.31
N ARG A 51 -13.37 4.33 4.56
CA ARG A 51 -13.33 3.21 5.53
C ARG A 51 -12.08 3.27 6.37
N GLU A 52 -12.23 3.05 7.67
CA GLU A 52 -11.12 3.00 8.64
C GLU A 52 -10.44 1.64 8.76
N SER A 53 -11.01 0.57 8.18
CA SER A 53 -10.39 -0.75 8.16
C SER A 53 -10.74 -1.50 6.88
N ILE A 54 -9.74 -2.19 6.32
CA ILE A 54 -9.84 -2.95 5.08
C ILE A 54 -9.11 -4.27 5.25
N GLN A 55 -9.83 -5.38 5.09
CA GLN A 55 -9.31 -6.75 5.24
C GLN A 55 -8.58 -7.00 6.60
N GLY A 56 -9.06 -6.37 7.67
CA GLY A 56 -8.47 -6.50 9.01
C GLY A 56 -7.26 -5.60 9.28
N ILE A 57 -6.86 -4.77 8.31
CA ILE A 57 -5.78 -3.80 8.43
C ILE A 57 -6.38 -2.40 8.59
N GLN A 58 -5.87 -1.63 9.56
CA GLN A 58 -6.28 -0.25 9.77
C GLN A 58 -5.96 0.61 8.54
N SER A 59 -6.98 1.29 8.03
CA SER A 59 -6.90 2.16 6.87
C SER A 59 -6.88 3.63 7.26
N TYR A 60 -6.09 4.40 6.54
CA TYR A 60 -5.89 5.82 6.77
C TYR A 60 -6.67 6.65 5.76
N ARG A 61 -7.20 7.79 6.20
CA ARG A 61 -8.00 8.66 5.33
C ARG A 61 -7.14 9.50 4.38
N ALA A 62 -5.89 9.78 4.74
CA ALA A 62 -4.98 10.61 3.96
C ALA A 62 -3.51 10.20 4.17
N LEU A 63 -2.71 10.31 3.11
CA LEU A 63 -1.25 10.06 3.14
C LEU A 63 -0.49 11.06 4.02
N THR A 64 -1.07 12.23 4.31
CA THR A 64 -0.49 13.22 5.24
C THR A 64 -0.28 12.63 6.64
N ASN A 65 -1.09 11.64 7.05
CA ASN A 65 -0.88 10.98 8.34
C ASN A 65 0.26 9.94 8.31
N THR A 66 0.70 9.55 7.12
CA THR A 66 1.81 8.62 6.90
C THR A 66 3.07 9.43 6.56
N ARG A 67 3.65 10.09 7.57
CA ARG A 67 4.83 10.98 7.47
C ARG A 67 6.13 10.35 6.92
N SER A 68 6.10 9.14 6.35
CA SER A 68 7.31 8.43 5.93
C SER A 68 7.18 7.55 4.68
N LEU A 69 6.07 7.58 3.92
CA LEU A 69 5.82 6.55 2.92
C LEU A 69 6.05 6.98 1.47
N CYS A 70 7.12 6.39 0.95
CA CYS A 70 7.71 6.51 -0.36
C CYS A 70 6.72 6.09 -1.46
N TRP A 71 6.46 7.05 -2.35
CA TRP A 71 6.17 6.93 -3.77
C TRP A 71 6.56 5.60 -4.44
N LEU A 72 5.63 4.65 -4.56
CA LEU A 72 5.70 3.60 -5.56
C LEU A 72 4.28 3.07 -5.82
N LEU A 73 3.91 2.90 -7.09
CA LEU A 73 2.60 2.41 -7.60
C LEU A 73 1.57 3.46 -8.07
N ALA A 74 1.98 4.66 -8.49
CA ALA A 74 1.12 5.54 -9.29
C ALA A 74 1.92 6.31 -10.36
N HIS A 75 2.55 5.57 -11.26
CA HIS A 75 2.72 5.98 -12.65
C HIS A 75 2.56 4.74 -13.53
#